data_AF-A0A7V5XES4-F1
#
_entry.id   AF-A0A7V5XES4-F1
#
_cell.length_a   1.000
_cell.length_b   1.000
_cell.length_c   1.000
_cell.angle_alpha   90.00
_cell.angle_beta   90.00
_cell.angle_gamma   90.00
#
_symmetry.space_group_name_H-M   'P 1'
#
loop_
_entity.id
_entity.type
_entity.pdbx_description
1 polymer ?
#
loop_
_entity_poly.entity_id
_entity_poly.type
_entity_poly.pdbx_seq_one_letter_code
_entity_poly.pdbx_strand_id
1 'polypeptide(L)' 'IPQSTISAIENERVRLGVERAKVLARALHCHPAVLVFPGWDVSVESAA' A
#
# COMPACT_ATOMS: atom_id res chain seq x y z
N ILE A 1 5.23 -0.71 -11.31
CA ILE A 1 6.21 -0.02 -10.43
C ILE A 1 7.57 -0.65 -10.73
N PRO A 2 8.64 0.12 -10.99
CA PRO A 2 9.97 -0.45 -11.26
C PRO A 2 10.50 -1.26 -10.07
N GLN A 3 11.25 -2.34 -10.33
CA GLN A 3 11.73 -3.20 -9.24
C GLN A 3 12.70 -2.47 -8.30
N SER A 4 13.51 -1.55 -8.82
CA SER A 4 14.36 -0.68 -7.99
C SER A 4 13.55 0.17 -7.01
N THR A 5 12.34 0.58 -7.37
CA THR A 5 11.42 1.32 -6.49
C THR A 5 10.83 0.42 -5.41
N ILE A 6 10.46 -0.81 -5.75
CA ILE A 6 9.96 -1.78 -4.75
C ILE A 6 11.06 -2.09 -3.74
N SER A 7 12.28 -2.39 -4.21
CA SER A 7 13.44 -2.63 -3.35
C SER A 7 13.75 -1.44 -2.43
N ALA A 8 13.64 -0.21 -2.92
CA ALA A 8 13.82 0.99 -2.09
C ALA A 8 12.73 1.14 -1.01
N ILE A 9 11.50 0.70 -1.28
CA ILE A 9 10.41 0.69 -0.29
C ILE A 9 10.66 -0.37 0.79
N GLU A 10 11.04 -1.58 0.38
CA GLU A 10 11.32 -2.70 1.29
C GLU A 10 12.50 -2.42 2.23
N ASN A 11 13.49 -1.64 1.75
CA ASN A 11 14.66 -1.25 2.54
C ASN A 11 14.49 0.12 3.23
N GLU A 12 13.25 0.61 3.36
CA GLU A 12 12.90 1.85 4.06
C GLU A 12 13.55 3.14 3.49
N ARG A 13 14.12 3.08 2.29
CA ARG A 13 14.76 4.23 1.62
C ARG A 13 13.75 5.17 0.97
N VAL A 14 12.57 4.67 0.62
CA VAL A 14 11.48 5.43 -0.01
C VAL A 14 10.14 5.05 0.61
N ARG A 15 9.28 6.04 0.88
CA ARG A 15 7.89 5.77 1.31
C ARG A 15 7.02 5.37 0.12
N LEU A 16 6.11 4.40 0.32
CA LEU A 16 5.22 3.88 -0.73
C LEU A 16 4.39 4.99 -1.41
N GLY A 17 3.65 5.76 -0.61
CA GLY A 17 2.74 6.82 -1.10
C GLY A 17 1.46 6.28 -1.75
N VAL A 18 0.43 7.13 -1.83
CA VAL A 18 -0.95 6.73 -2.21
C VAL A 18 -1.05 6.18 -3.64
N GLU A 19 -0.40 6.83 -4.62
CA GLU A 19 -0.51 6.40 -6.02
C GLU A 19 0.11 5.02 -6.27
N ARG A 20 1.24 4.71 -5.62
CA ARG A 20 1.87 3.38 -5.73
C ARG A 20 1.07 2.34 -4.95
N ALA A 21 0.51 2.72 -3.81
CA ALA A 21 -0.39 1.87 -3.05
C ALA A 21 -1.62 1.44 -3.87
N LYS A 22 -2.25 2.33 -4.65
CA LYS A 22 -3.36 1.96 -5.55
C LYS A 22 -2.96 0.87 -6.56
N VAL A 23 -1.76 0.97 -7.13
CA VAL A 23 -1.24 -0.02 -8.11
C VAL A 23 -0.98 -1.36 -7.45
N LEU A 24 -0.32 -1.38 -6.29
CA LEU A 24 -0.06 -2.62 -5.54
C LEU A 24 -1.35 -3.25 -5.01
N ALA A 25 -2.26 -2.45 -4.48
CA ALA A 25 -3.54 -2.89 -3.94
C ALA A 25 -4.38 -3.62 -4.99
N ARG A 26 -4.39 -3.14 -6.24
CA ARG A 26 -5.05 -3.83 -7.35
C ARG A 26 -4.42 -5.19 -7.65
N ALA A 27 -3.09 -5.30 -7.59
CA ALA A 27 -2.38 -6.56 -7.82
C ALA A 27 -2.55 -7.56 -6.66
N LEU A 28 -2.67 -7.06 -5.44
CA LEU A 28 -2.82 -7.84 -4.20
C LEU A 28 -4.29 -8.09 -3.81
N HIS A 29 -5.26 -7.61 -4.60
CA HIS A 29 -6.69 -7.71 -4.32
C HIS A 29 -7.09 -7.18 -2.92
N CYS A 30 -6.50 -6.06 -2.50
CA CYS A 30 -6.80 -5.42 -1.22
C CYS A 30 -7.17 -3.95 -1.37
N HIS A 31 -7.65 -3.31 -0.29
CA HIS A 31 -7.91 -1.89 -0.28
C HIS A 31 -6.60 -1.09 -0.12
N PRO A 32 -6.35 0.00 -0.87
CA PRO A 32 -5.09 0.76 -0.79
C PRO A 32 -4.72 1.25 0.62
N ALA A 33 -5.72 1.54 1.46
CA ALA A 33 -5.52 2.03 2.82
C ALA A 33 -4.74 1.03 3.70
N VAL A 34 -4.88 -0.29 3.45
CA VAL A 34 -4.13 -1.35 4.15
C VAL A 34 -2.61 -1.15 4.01
N LEU A 35 -2.16 -0.61 2.88
CA LEU A 35 -0.73 -0.49 2.55
C LEU A 35 -0.10 0.81 3.06
N VAL A 36 -0.90 1.83 3.39
CA VAL A 36 -0.40 3.17 3.74
C VAL A 36 -0.76 3.61 5.15
N PHE A 37 -1.71 2.96 5.82
CA PHE A 37 -2.11 3.29 7.18
C PHE A 37 -1.87 2.09 8.12
N PRO A 38 -0.95 2.22 9.10
CA PRO A 38 -0.81 1.20 10.13
C PRO A 38 -2.10 1.15 10.96
N GLY A 39 -2.71 -0.04 11.08
CA GLY A 39 -3.96 -0.24 11.83
C GLY A 39 -5.24 -0.24 10.98
N TRP A 40 -5.16 -0.21 9.65
CA TRP A 40 -6.33 -0.45 8.80
C TRP A 40 -6.73 -1.93 8.86
N ASP A 41 -7.87 -2.21 9.50
CA ASP A 41 -8.47 -3.53 9.55
C ASP A 41 -9.56 -3.65 8.47
N VAL A 42 -9.37 -4.56 7.50
CA VAL A 42 -10.33 -4.80 6.41
C VAL A 42 -11.65 -5.38 6.92
N SER A 43 -11.66 -5.99 8.12
CA SER A 43 -12.88 -6.48 8.76
C SER A 43 -13.76 -5.36 9.34
N VAL A 44 -13.20 -4.18 9.55
CA VAL A 44 -13.93 -2.98 9.95
C VAL A 44 -14.36 -2.24 8.67
N GLU A 45 -15.37 -2.81 8.01
CA GLU A 45 -15.90 -2.27 6.76
C GLU A 45 -16.59 -0.92 7.01
N SER A 46 -16.09 0.13 6.35
CA SER A 46 -16.70 1.46 6.15
C SER A 46 -17.33 2.15 7.37
N ALA A 47 -16.55 3.00 8.05
CA ALA A 47 -17.12 4.25 8.56
C ALA A 47 -16.91 5.32 7.49
N ALA A 48 -17.93 5.49 6.65
CA ALA A 48 -18.06 6.63 5.74
C ALA A 48 -18.35 7.93 6.52
#